data_AF-A0AAU0NTU5-F1
#
_entry.id   AF-A0AAU0NTU5-F1
#
_cell.length_a   1.000
_cell.length_b   1.000
_cell.length_c   1.000
_cell.angle_alpha   90.00
_cell.angle_beta   90.00
_cell.angle_gamma   90.00
#
_symmetry.space_group_name_H-M   'P 1'
#
loop_
_entity.id
_entity.type
_entity.pdbx_description
1 polymer ?
#
loop_
_entity_poly.entity_id
_entity_poly.type
_entity_poly.pdbx_seq_one_letter_code
_entity_poly.pdbx_strand_id
1 'polypeptide(L)'
;MNNEKELLEKRKLKRNIIEEICKNDKSFVIATDKEEALKQFPMNGDYGDECKIEEMIISINRLYQYEKNRLKGLFTLGEANLITSGLDGVVYTPWNEDAITFEHSPDHCYFVDKDRLFEKLHKLNTFECFTVIRMAFEFWERNRILGGEELLKKIFGIK
;
A
#
# COMPACT_ATOMS: atom_id res chain seq x y z
N MET A 1 -19.11 -40.07 1.86
CA MET A 1 -17.71 -40.34 1.45
C MET A 1 -17.32 -39.79 0.07
N ASN A 2 -18.21 -39.69 -0.93
CA ASN A 2 -17.82 -39.17 -2.27
C ASN A 2 -17.63 -37.64 -2.35
N ASN A 3 -18.43 -36.85 -1.62
CA ASN A 3 -18.36 -35.37 -1.71
C ASN A 3 -17.03 -34.78 -1.18
N GLU A 4 -16.41 -35.37 -0.16
CA GLU A 4 -15.16 -34.84 0.40
C GLU A 4 -13.97 -35.07 -0.53
N LYS A 5 -13.93 -36.21 -1.23
CA LYS A 5 -12.92 -36.47 -2.26
C LYS A 5 -13.05 -35.49 -3.43
N GLU A 6 -14.27 -35.22 -3.87
CA GLU A 6 -14.52 -34.27 -4.96
C GLU A 6 -14.13 -32.83 -4.55
N LEU A 7 -14.44 -32.43 -3.32
CA LEU A 7 -14.06 -31.12 -2.78
C LEU A 7 -12.53 -30.98 -2.67
N LEU A 8 -11.83 -32.04 -2.26
CA LEU A 8 -10.38 -32.06 -2.15
C LEU A 8 -9.71 -31.96 -3.52
N GLU A 9 -10.22 -32.66 -4.53
CA GLU A 9 -9.72 -32.59 -5.91
C GLU A 9 -9.95 -31.19 -6.52
N LYS A 10 -11.12 -30.56 -6.29
CA LYS A 10 -11.36 -29.17 -6.72
C LYS A 10 -10.39 -28.18 -6.06
N ARG A 11 -10.05 -28.37 -4.78
CA ARG A 11 -9.07 -27.53 -4.05
C ARG A 11 -7.66 -27.68 -4.60
N LYS A 12 -7.23 -28.92 -4.92
CA LYS A 12 -5.92 -29.18 -5.54
C LYS A 12 -5.84 -28.55 -6.92
N LEU A 13 -6.87 -28.72 -7.74
CA LEU A 13 -6.93 -28.14 -9.08
C LEU A 13 -6.85 -26.60 -9.03
N LYS A 14 -7.57 -25.96 -8.10
CA LYS A 14 -7.50 -24.51 -7.89
C LYS A 14 -6.11 -24.04 -7.49
N ARG A 15 -5.40 -24.78 -6.62
CA ARG A 15 -3.99 -24.47 -6.28
C ARG A 15 -3.07 -24.59 -7.49
N ASN A 16 -3.19 -25.66 -8.26
CA ASN A 16 -2.35 -25.89 -9.43
C ASN A 16 -2.51 -24.76 -10.46
N ILE A 17 -3.75 -24.32 -10.71
CA ILE A 17 -4.02 -23.20 -11.63
C ILE A 17 -3.38 -21.90 -11.11
N ILE A 18 -3.50 -21.62 -9.81
CA ILE A 18 -2.87 -20.44 -9.20
C ILE A 18 -1.34 -20.53 -9.34
N GLU A 19 -0.74 -21.69 -9.04
CA GLU A 19 0.71 -21.90 -9.18
C GLU A 19 1.20 -21.77 -10.62
N GLU A 20 0.40 -22.21 -11.60
CA GLU A 20 0.73 -22.12 -13.02
C GLU A 20 0.62 -20.68 -13.54
N ILE A 21 -0.39 -19.93 -13.08
CA ILE A 21 -0.49 -18.47 -13.31
C ILE A 21 0.72 -17.76 -12.69
N CYS A 22 1.11 -18.11 -11.46
CA CYS A 22 2.29 -17.55 -10.80
C CYS A 22 3.62 -17.90 -11.48
N LYS A 23 3.71 -19.07 -12.15
CA LYS A 23 4.94 -19.51 -12.86
C LYS A 23 5.12 -18.84 -14.22
N ASN A 24 4.03 -18.56 -14.92
CA ASN A 24 4.08 -17.97 -16.26
C ASN A 24 4.32 -16.45 -16.23
N ASP A 25 4.02 -15.81 -15.11
CA ASP A 25 4.35 -14.41 -14.88
C ASP A 25 5.60 -14.33 -13.98
N LYS A 26 6.79 -14.21 -14.58
CA LYS A 26 8.10 -14.15 -13.87
C LYS A 26 8.24 -12.98 -12.87
N SER A 27 7.19 -12.18 -12.70
CA SER A 27 7.05 -11.12 -11.70
C SER A 27 6.37 -11.60 -10.39
N PHE A 28 5.83 -12.82 -10.35
CA PHE A 28 4.76 -13.18 -9.43
C PHE A 28 5.15 -14.19 -8.35
N VAL A 29 6.12 -13.85 -7.50
CA VAL A 29 6.15 -14.37 -6.13
C VAL A 29 6.72 -13.28 -5.22
N ILE A 30 5.88 -12.31 -4.84
CA ILE A 30 6.07 -11.69 -3.53
C ILE A 30 5.45 -12.71 -2.58
N ALA A 31 6.28 -13.63 -2.09
CA ALA A 31 5.89 -14.49 -0.98
C ALA A 31 5.71 -13.56 0.22
N THR A 32 4.54 -12.94 0.36
CA THR A 32 4.24 -12.21 1.58
C THR A 32 4.09 -13.25 2.67
N ASP A 33 5.02 -13.23 3.62
CA ASP A 33 4.90 -13.97 4.86
C ASP A 33 3.55 -13.62 5.51
N LYS A 34 2.84 -14.64 6.02
CA LYS A 34 1.56 -14.47 6.71
C LYS A 34 1.70 -13.45 7.84
N GLU A 35 2.81 -13.48 8.56
CA GLU A 35 3.07 -12.57 9.67
C GLU A 35 3.17 -11.10 9.18
N GLU A 36 3.86 -10.86 8.06
CA GLU A 36 3.97 -9.52 7.47
C GLU A 36 2.64 -9.02 6.91
N ALA A 37 1.84 -9.92 6.30
CA ALA A 37 0.51 -9.57 5.82
C ALA A 37 -0.41 -9.12 6.97
N LEU A 38 -0.39 -9.84 8.10
CA LEU A 38 -1.17 -9.52 9.29
C LEU A 38 -0.65 -8.28 10.02
N LYS A 39 0.66 -8.00 9.99
CA LYS A 39 1.21 -6.72 10.49
C LYS A 39 0.71 -5.54 9.67
N GLN A 40 0.68 -5.67 8.35
CA GLN A 40 0.22 -4.62 7.45
C GLN A 40 -1.30 -4.47 7.40
N PHE A 41 -2.06 -5.53 7.71
CA PHE A 41 -3.52 -5.53 7.76
C PHE A 41 -3.98 -6.28 9.02
N PRO A 42 -3.90 -5.63 10.20
CA PRO A 42 -4.22 -6.28 11.47
C PRO A 42 -5.71 -6.61 11.56
N MET A 43 -6.00 -7.79 12.12
CA MET A 43 -7.35 -8.20 12.48
C MET A 43 -7.65 -7.74 13.90
N ASN A 44 -8.72 -6.96 14.08
CA ASN A 44 -9.20 -6.55 15.39
C ASN A 44 -10.48 -7.32 15.73
N GLY A 45 -10.37 -8.40 16.50
CA GLY A 45 -11.53 -9.12 17.01
C GLY A 45 -11.37 -10.63 17.00
N ASP A 46 -12.21 -11.29 17.81
CA ASP A 46 -12.34 -12.74 17.83
C ASP A 46 -13.40 -13.13 16.79
N TYR A 47 -12.95 -13.71 15.68
CA TYR A 47 -13.82 -14.04 14.55
C TYR A 47 -13.96 -15.55 14.45
N GLY A 48 -15.20 -16.06 14.42
CA GLY A 48 -15.46 -17.51 14.36
C GLY A 48 -14.95 -18.26 13.11
N ASP A 49 -14.31 -17.57 12.16
CA ASP A 49 -13.70 -18.17 10.95
C ASP A 49 -12.37 -17.49 10.60
N GLU A 50 -11.44 -17.47 11.56
CA GLU A 50 -10.12 -16.83 11.45
C GLU A 50 -9.38 -17.26 10.18
N CYS A 51 -9.45 -18.55 9.82
CA CYS A 51 -8.73 -19.09 8.67
C CYS A 51 -9.13 -18.43 7.34
N LYS A 52 -10.43 -18.20 7.09
CA LYS A 52 -10.87 -17.52 5.85
C LYS A 52 -10.46 -16.06 5.83
N ILE A 53 -10.52 -15.39 6.98
CA ILE A 53 -10.17 -13.97 7.05
C ILE A 53 -8.66 -13.78 6.85
N GLU A 54 -7.84 -14.67 7.41
CA GLU A 54 -6.40 -14.71 7.16
C GLU A 54 -6.08 -14.88 5.66
N GLU A 55 -6.75 -15.82 4.98
CA GLU A 55 -6.57 -16.01 3.53
C GLU A 55 -6.97 -14.76 2.73
N MET A 56 -8.03 -14.06 3.14
CA MET A 56 -8.44 -12.79 2.54
C MET A 56 -7.38 -11.69 2.76
N ILE A 57 -6.83 -11.59 3.96
CA ILE A 57 -5.78 -10.61 4.28
C ILE A 57 -4.52 -10.87 3.48
N ILE A 58 -4.09 -12.13 3.40
CA ILE A 58 -2.94 -12.51 2.56
C ILE A 58 -3.20 -12.12 1.10
N SER A 59 -4.42 -12.33 0.61
CA SER A 59 -4.80 -11.98 -0.76
C SER A 59 -4.79 -10.47 -1.00
N ILE A 60 -5.39 -9.69 -0.10
CA ILE A 60 -5.38 -8.22 -0.16
C ILE A 60 -3.94 -7.69 -0.07
N ASN A 61 -3.12 -8.27 0.80
CA ASN A 61 -1.74 -7.87 0.93
C ASN A 61 -0.95 -8.11 -0.36
N ARG A 62 -1.13 -9.25 -1.02
CA ARG A 62 -0.49 -9.53 -2.32
C ARG A 62 -0.89 -8.50 -3.36
N LEU A 63 -2.18 -8.15 -3.44
CA LEU A 63 -2.67 -7.11 -4.35
C LEU A 63 -2.05 -5.74 -4.01
N TYR A 64 -1.99 -5.38 -2.73
CA TYR A 64 -1.34 -4.16 -2.28
C TYR A 64 0.14 -4.12 -2.65
N GLN A 65 0.91 -5.18 -2.41
CA GLN A 65 2.34 -5.24 -2.73
C GLN A 65 2.59 -5.18 -4.24
N TYR A 66 1.73 -5.82 -5.04
CA TYR A 66 1.76 -5.73 -6.49
C TYR A 66 1.54 -4.28 -6.96
N GLU A 67 0.48 -3.63 -6.49
CA GLU A 67 0.15 -2.27 -6.91
C GLU A 67 1.18 -1.26 -6.39
N LYS A 68 1.66 -1.41 -5.15
CA LYS A 68 2.73 -0.59 -4.59
C LYS A 68 3.97 -0.62 -5.47
N ASN A 69 4.35 -1.80 -5.98
CA ASN A 69 5.48 -1.92 -6.89
C ASN A 69 5.24 -1.24 -8.23
N ARG A 70 4.01 -1.26 -8.77
CA ARG A 70 3.64 -0.54 -9.99
C ARG A 70 3.71 0.98 -9.82
N LEU A 71 3.35 1.48 -8.65
CA LEU A 71 3.35 2.91 -8.32
C LEU A 71 4.74 3.46 -7.94
N LYS A 72 5.78 2.60 -7.86
CA LYS A 72 7.14 3.05 -7.51
C LYS A 72 7.67 4.08 -8.51
N GLY A 73 8.20 5.18 -7.97
CA GLY A 73 8.76 6.28 -8.75
C GLY A 73 7.72 7.16 -9.45
N LEU A 74 6.42 6.92 -9.25
CA LEU A 74 5.36 7.78 -9.79
C LEU A 74 5.39 9.18 -9.15
N PHE A 75 5.70 9.21 -7.85
CA PHE A 75 5.78 10.43 -7.06
C PHE A 75 7.23 10.85 -6.85
N THR A 76 7.47 12.16 -6.87
CA THR A 76 8.74 12.74 -6.43
C THR A 76 8.83 12.72 -4.90
N LEU A 77 10.01 12.99 -4.35
CA LEU A 77 10.19 13.12 -2.91
C LEU A 77 9.32 14.23 -2.29
N GLY A 78 9.20 15.38 -2.97
CA GLY A 78 8.33 16.46 -2.53
C GLY A 78 6.85 16.05 -2.50
N GLU A 79 6.40 15.38 -3.57
CA GLU A 79 5.02 14.90 -3.68
C GLU A 79 4.72 13.83 -2.61
N ALA A 80 5.63 12.87 -2.39
CA ALA A 80 5.50 11.85 -1.37
C ALA A 80 5.42 12.48 0.04
N ASN A 81 6.30 13.44 0.35
CA ASN A 81 6.22 14.20 1.59
C ASN A 81 4.85 14.87 1.75
N LEU A 82 4.40 15.62 0.75
CA LEU A 82 3.12 16.32 0.79
C LEU A 82 1.93 15.36 0.98
N ILE A 83 1.91 14.22 0.28
CA ILE A 83 0.88 13.19 0.45
C ILE A 83 0.89 12.67 1.90
N THR A 84 2.07 12.32 2.42
CA THR A 84 2.17 11.77 3.78
C THR A 84 1.79 12.80 4.85
N SER A 85 2.18 14.07 4.69
CA SER A 85 1.81 15.16 5.60
C SER A 85 0.34 15.55 5.49
N GLY A 86 -0.27 15.46 4.30
CA GLY A 86 -1.68 15.80 4.09
C GLY A 86 -2.68 14.77 4.63
N LEU A 87 -2.25 13.52 4.84
CA LEU A 87 -3.17 12.45 5.24
C LEU A 87 -3.65 12.50 6.70
N ASP A 88 -2.92 13.18 7.58
CA ASP A 88 -3.32 13.37 8.97
C ASP A 88 -4.21 14.62 9.16
N GLY A 89 -4.64 15.26 8.07
CA GLY A 89 -5.34 16.55 8.10
C GLY A 89 -4.45 17.73 8.50
N VAL A 90 -3.31 17.47 9.15
CA VAL A 90 -2.33 18.46 9.58
C VAL A 90 -1.08 18.36 8.72
N VAL A 91 -1.00 19.21 7.69
CA VAL A 91 0.29 19.45 7.03
C VAL A 91 1.15 20.23 8.02
N TYR A 92 2.12 19.56 8.65
CA TYR A 92 3.09 20.21 9.52
C TYR A 92 4.05 21.04 8.67
N THR A 93 3.77 22.33 8.57
CA THR A 93 4.86 23.30 8.36
C THR A 93 5.56 23.50 9.71
N PRO A 94 6.84 23.90 9.75
CA PRO A 94 7.51 24.23 11.01
C PRO A 94 6.85 25.38 11.79
N TRP A 95 5.76 25.96 11.27
CA TRP A 95 5.23 27.26 11.69
C TRP A 95 3.71 27.32 11.91
N ASN A 96 2.87 26.31 11.60
CA ASN A 96 1.43 26.29 11.94
C ASN A 96 0.71 24.95 11.69
N GLU A 97 -0.34 24.72 12.49
CA GLU A 97 -1.38 23.68 12.39
C GLU A 97 -2.33 24.00 11.21
N ASP A 98 -2.78 23.00 10.45
CA ASP A 98 -3.70 23.08 9.29
C ASP A 98 -3.18 23.69 7.97
N ALA A 99 -2.20 23.04 7.33
CA ALA A 99 -1.68 23.47 6.02
C ALA A 99 -2.28 22.78 4.77
N ILE A 100 -3.51 22.24 4.82
CA ILE A 100 -4.28 21.97 3.58
C ILE A 100 -4.94 23.27 3.07
N THR A 101 -5.26 24.21 3.95
CA THR A 101 -5.85 25.52 3.63
C THR A 101 -4.84 26.66 3.44
N PHE A 102 -3.53 26.39 3.54
CA PHE A 102 -2.51 27.44 3.42
C PHE A 102 -2.39 27.89 1.96
N GLU A 103 -3.03 29.03 1.66
CA GLU A 103 -2.89 29.80 0.42
C GLU A 103 -1.42 30.24 0.14
N HIS A 104 -0.49 30.03 1.07
CA HIS A 104 0.96 30.13 0.83
C HIS A 104 1.60 28.76 0.59
N SER A 105 1.26 28.24 -0.59
CA SER A 105 1.96 27.26 -1.41
C SER A 105 2.83 26.13 -0.81
N PRO A 106 2.33 24.88 -0.83
CA PRO A 106 3.13 23.65 -0.90
C PRO A 106 4.36 23.69 -1.82
N ASP A 107 4.35 24.54 -2.86
CA ASP A 107 5.45 24.69 -3.82
C ASP A 107 6.72 25.21 -3.16
N HIS A 108 6.62 25.93 -2.02
CA HIS A 108 7.78 26.51 -1.33
C HIS A 108 8.36 25.61 -0.25
N CYS A 109 7.54 24.78 0.39
CA CYS A 109 8.00 23.86 1.43
C CYS A 109 8.44 22.51 0.87
N TYR A 110 7.78 22.02 -0.19
CA TYR A 110 8.02 20.69 -0.74
C TYR A 110 8.49 20.70 -2.19
N PHE A 111 8.59 21.88 -2.84
CA PHE A 111 8.96 22.00 -4.26
C PHE A 111 8.07 21.14 -5.17
N VAL A 112 6.76 21.16 -4.92
CA VAL A 112 5.76 20.39 -5.65
C VAL A 112 4.98 21.29 -6.61
N ASP A 113 4.73 20.81 -7.82
CA ASP A 113 3.72 21.37 -8.71
C ASP A 113 2.36 20.74 -8.35
N LYS A 114 1.49 21.52 -7.69
CA LYS A 114 0.21 21.01 -7.18
C LYS A 114 -0.71 20.53 -8.27
N ASP A 115 -0.82 21.25 -9.38
CA ASP A 115 -1.74 20.90 -10.46
C ASP A 115 -1.30 19.56 -11.08
N ARG A 116 0.01 19.39 -11.27
CA ARG A 116 0.57 18.11 -11.72
C ARG A 116 0.32 16.98 -10.72
N LEU A 117 0.44 17.23 -9.41
CA LEU A 117 0.14 16.24 -8.39
C LEU A 117 -1.34 15.86 -8.40
N PHE A 118 -2.26 16.81 -8.46
CA PHE A 118 -3.70 16.55 -8.55
C PHE A 118 -4.04 15.77 -9.82
N GLU A 119 -3.44 16.10 -10.96
CA GLU A 119 -3.61 15.29 -12.18
C GLU A 119 -3.15 13.84 -12.00
N LYS A 120 -2.02 13.60 -11.33
CA LYS A 120 -1.55 12.24 -11.03
C LYS A 120 -2.57 11.51 -10.18
N LEU A 121 -3.05 12.14 -9.09
CA LEU A 121 -4.02 11.55 -8.18
C LEU A 121 -5.37 11.29 -8.85
N HIS A 122 -5.84 12.17 -9.74
CA HIS A 122 -7.08 11.97 -10.49
C HIS A 122 -7.01 10.85 -11.53
N LYS A 123 -5.81 10.49 -12.00
CA LYS A 123 -5.60 9.36 -12.91
C LYS A 123 -5.59 8.01 -12.18
N LEU A 124 -5.48 8.01 -10.85
CA LEU A 124 -5.51 6.79 -10.06
C LEU A 124 -6.94 6.26 -9.92
N ASN A 125 -7.10 4.95 -10.07
CA ASN A 125 -8.32 4.26 -9.71
C ASN A 125 -8.43 4.08 -8.18
N THR A 126 -9.59 3.62 -7.71
CA THR A 126 -9.87 3.47 -6.27
C THR A 126 -8.82 2.61 -5.53
N PHE A 127 -8.35 1.52 -6.15
CA PHE A 127 -7.37 0.63 -5.52
C PHE A 127 -5.95 1.21 -5.53
N GLU A 128 -5.60 1.95 -6.58
CA GLU A 128 -4.35 2.72 -6.63
C GLU A 128 -4.33 3.82 -5.57
N CYS A 129 -5.42 4.58 -5.41
CA CYS A 129 -5.58 5.56 -4.32
C CYS A 129 -5.43 4.91 -2.94
N PHE A 130 -6.10 3.77 -2.70
CA PHE A 130 -5.95 3.00 -1.48
C PHE A 130 -4.49 2.60 -1.22
N THR A 131 -3.77 2.17 -2.26
CA THR A 131 -2.37 1.78 -2.19
C THR A 131 -1.49 2.97 -1.78
N VAL A 132 -1.68 4.14 -2.38
CA VAL A 132 -0.95 5.37 -2.02
C VAL A 132 -1.21 5.76 -0.55
N ILE A 133 -2.46 5.67 -0.10
CA ILE A 133 -2.83 5.93 1.30
C ILE A 133 -2.11 4.95 2.23
N ARG A 134 -2.09 3.65 1.90
CA ARG A 134 -1.38 2.64 2.72
C ARG A 134 0.13 2.84 2.74
N MET A 135 0.74 3.28 1.64
CA MET A 135 2.16 3.64 1.61
C MET A 135 2.47 4.79 2.57
N ALA A 136 1.59 5.78 2.66
CA ALA A 136 1.74 6.86 3.63
C ALA A 136 1.58 6.38 5.08
N PHE A 137 0.61 5.51 5.38
CA PHE A 137 0.52 4.91 6.72
C PHE A 137 1.76 4.10 7.09
N GLU A 138 2.33 3.34 6.15
CA GLU A 138 3.58 2.60 6.35
C GLU A 138 4.74 3.54 6.71
N PHE A 139 4.75 4.76 6.14
CA PHE A 139 5.70 5.80 6.55
C PHE A 139 5.44 6.23 7.99
N TRP A 140 4.22 6.62 8.36
CA TRP A 140 3.89 7.06 9.72
C TRP A 140 4.21 6.00 10.80
N GLU A 141 3.94 4.73 10.52
CA GLU A 141 4.23 3.61 11.43
C GLU A 141 5.74 3.43 11.68
N ARG A 142 6.58 3.75 10.68
CA ARG A 142 8.03 3.46 10.69
C ARG A 142 8.93 4.69 10.86
N ASN A 143 8.40 5.89 10.61
CA ASN A 143 9.12 7.17 10.65
C ASN A 143 9.58 7.55 12.07
N ARG A 144 9.01 6.92 13.11
CA ARG A 144 9.47 7.10 14.50
C ARG A 144 10.88 6.54 14.76
N ILE A 145 11.45 5.76 13.82
CA ILE A 145 12.64 4.92 14.05
C ILE A 145 13.80 5.21 13.07
N LEU A 146 13.54 5.78 11.89
CA LEU A 146 14.53 5.98 10.82
C LEU A 146 14.40 7.37 10.19
N GLY A 147 15.51 7.91 9.66
CA GLY A 147 15.53 9.18 8.94
C GLY A 147 14.45 9.23 7.84
N GLY A 148 13.48 10.14 8.00
CA GLY A 148 12.20 10.08 7.28
C GLY A 148 12.33 10.15 5.75
N GLU A 149 13.30 10.88 5.23
CA GLU A 149 13.52 10.99 3.79
C GLU A 149 13.88 9.64 3.14
N GLU A 150 14.83 8.90 3.71
CA GLU A 150 15.26 7.61 3.17
C GLU A 150 14.15 6.56 3.26
N LEU A 151 13.34 6.63 4.31
CA LEU A 151 12.16 5.79 4.44
C LEU A 151 11.11 6.11 3.36
N LEU A 152 10.85 7.39 3.08
CA LEU A 152 9.97 7.81 1.99
C LEU A 152 10.49 7.33 0.63
N LYS A 153 11.78 7.53 0.35
CA LYS A 153 12.41 7.03 -0.89
C LYS A 153 12.23 5.53 -1.04
N LYS A 154 12.45 4.77 0.03
CA LYS A 154 12.27 3.32 0.03
C LYS A 154 10.81 2.90 -0.21
N ILE A 155 9.85 3.53 0.46
CA ILE A 155 8.43 3.18 0.34
C ILE A 155 7.89 3.52 -1.04
N PHE A 156 8.14 4.75 -1.51
CA PHE A 156 7.65 5.26 -2.79
C PHE A 156 8.53 4.88 -3.99
N GLY A 157 9.67 4.22 -3.77
CA GLY A 157 10.59 3.81 -4.84
C GLY A 157 11.22 4.99 -5.58
N ILE A 158 11.57 6.05 -4.87
CA ILE A 158 12.19 7.27 -5.40
C ILE A 158 13.70 7.03 -5.51
N LYS A 159 14.29 7.42 -6.65
CA LYS A 159 15.73 7.34 -6.90
C LYS A 159 16.48 8.54 -6.36
#